data_AF-A0A2N5Y4F3-F1
#
_entry.id   AF-A0A2N5Y4F3-F1
#
_cell.length_a   1.000
_cell.length_b   1.000
_cell.length_c   1.000
_cell.angle_alpha   90.00
_cell.angle_beta   90.00
_cell.angle_gamma   90.00
#
_symmetry.space_group_name_H-M   'P 1'
#
loop_
_entity.id
_entity.type
_entity.pdbx_description
1 polymer ?
#
loop_
_entity_poly.entity_id
_entity_poly.type
_entity_poly.pdbx_seq_one_letter_code
_entity_poly.pdbx_strand_id
1 'polypeptide(L)' 'MYFESLSAVLQMDGHGGFVWSAYLITLVVIVYILYAPRRREQRFLRQLRGQIRRNSGAAAPVREES' A
#
# COMPACT_ATOMS: atom_id res chain seq x y z
N MET A 1 2.64 43.86 -2.39
CA MET A 1 3.57 42.76 -2.02
C MET A 1 2.76 41.58 -1.46
N TYR A 2 1.96 40.90 -2.30
CA TYR A 2 0.98 39.87 -1.87
C TYR A 2 1.59 38.46 -1.69
N PHE A 3 2.93 38.37 -1.73
CA PHE A 3 3.69 37.11 -1.78
C PHE A 3 4.79 37.06 -0.72
N GLU A 4 4.69 37.80 0.40
CA GLU A 4 5.80 37.83 1.36
C GLU A 4 5.95 36.59 2.23
N SER A 5 4.99 35.67 2.31
CA SER A 5 5.26 34.47 3.11
C SER A 5 4.20 33.37 2.98
N LEU A 6 4.45 32.38 2.12
CA LEU A 6 3.96 31.02 2.37
C LEU A 6 4.30 30.60 3.82
N SER A 7 5.42 31.12 4.35
CA SER A 7 5.82 31.07 5.75
C SER A 7 4.80 31.67 6.75
N ALA A 8 3.96 32.66 6.42
CA ALA A 8 2.95 33.23 7.34
C ALA A 8 1.64 32.45 7.33
N VAL A 9 1.37 31.70 6.26
CA VAL A 9 0.32 30.66 6.28
C VAL A 9 0.80 29.45 7.09
N LEU A 10 2.10 29.13 7.00
CA LEU A 10 2.82 28.15 7.83
C LEU A 10 3.11 28.63 9.27
N GLN A 11 3.00 29.93 9.55
CA GLN A 11 3.27 30.57 10.84
C GLN A 11 2.17 31.59 11.16
N MET A 12 0.90 31.21 10.96
CA MET A 12 -0.19 31.91 11.64
C MET A 12 0.04 31.72 13.15
N ASP A 13 0.55 32.75 13.82
CA ASP A 13 0.74 32.83 15.28
C ASP A 13 1.45 31.63 15.95
N GLY A 14 2.46 31.05 15.29
CA GLY A 14 3.32 30.02 15.91
C GLY A 14 2.68 28.63 16.04
N HIS A 15 1.53 28.36 15.40
CA HIS A 15 0.85 27.06 15.47
C HIS A 15 0.99 26.19 14.22
N GLY A 16 1.52 26.72 13.12
CA GLY A 16 1.58 25.94 11.88
C GLY A 16 2.49 24.71 11.96
N GLY A 17 3.48 24.68 12.86
CA GLY A 17 4.26 23.47 13.14
C GLY A 17 3.41 22.27 13.58
N PHE A 18 2.35 22.50 14.38
CA PHE A 18 1.41 21.46 14.80
C PHE A 18 0.52 20.98 13.66
N VAL A 19 0.03 21.90 12.84
CA VAL A 19 -0.86 21.59 11.71
C VAL A 19 -0.14 20.71 10.69
N TRP A 20 1.09 21.09 10.31
CA TRP A 20 1.90 20.29 9.39
C TRP A 20 2.30 18.94 9.98
N SER A 21 2.58 18.88 11.28
CA SER A 21 2.84 17.60 11.96
C SER A 21 1.61 16.68 11.91
N ALA A 22 0.41 17.21 12.16
CA ALA A 22 -0.83 16.45 12.06
C ALA A 22 -1.08 15.93 10.63
N TYR A 23 -0.87 16.77 9.61
CA TYR A 23 -0.94 16.35 8.21
C TYR A 23 0.10 15.28 7.86
N LEU A 24 1.34 15.45 8.34
CA LEU A 24 2.43 14.51 8.09
C LEU A 24 2.15 13.15 8.74
N ILE A 25 1.69 13.14 10.00
CA ILE A 25 1.29 11.92 10.71
C ILE A 25 0.14 11.24 9.96
N THR A 26 -0.88 11.99 9.56
CA THR A 26 -2.01 11.45 8.81
C THR A 26 -1.58 10.83 7.49
N LEU A 27 -0.70 11.49 6.74
CA LEU A 27 -0.16 10.99 5.49
C LEU A 27 0.66 9.72 5.69
N VAL A 28 1.48 9.66 6.74
CA VAL A 28 2.23 8.45 7.13
C VAL A 28 1.29 7.30 7.46
N VAL A 29 0.23 7.55 8.22
CA VAL A 29 -0.77 6.52 8.57
C VAL A 29 -1.48 5.99 7.32
N ILE A 30 -1.90 6.87 6.40
CA ILE A 30 -2.53 6.47 5.13
C ILE A 30 -1.57 5.61 4.30
N VAL A 31 -0.32 6.04 4.15
CA VAL A 31 0.71 5.29 3.41
C VAL A 31 0.94 3.93 4.07
N TYR A 32 1.02 3.88 5.41
CA TYR A 32 1.21 2.64 6.15
C TYR A 32 0.03 1.67 5.95
N ILE A 33 -1.21 2.17 6.03
CA ILE A 33 -2.42 1.39 5.79
C ILE A 33 -2.48 0.87 4.35
N LEU A 34 -1.96 1.60 3.37
CA LEU A 34 -1.89 1.14 1.98
C LEU A 34 -0.76 0.12 1.74
N TYR A 35 0.37 0.26 2.44
CA TYR A 35 1.51 -0.66 2.31
C TYR A 35 1.28 -2.00 3.02
N ALA A 36 0.59 -2.02 4.16
CA ALA A 36 0.28 -3.22 4.92
C ALA A 36 -0.47 -4.31 4.11
N PRO A 37 -1.59 -4.03 3.41
CA PRO A 37 -2.33 -5.01 2.63
C PRO A 37 -1.54 -5.43 1.39
N ARG A 38 -0.80 -4.53 0.73
CA ARG A 38 0.07 -4.88 -0.41
C ARG A 38 1.11 -5.93 -0.05
N ARG A 39 1.72 -5.85 1.14
CA ARG A 39 2.65 -6.88 1.62
C ARG A 39 1.98 -8.23 1.88
N ARG A 40 0.72 -8.23 2.34
CA ARG A 40 -0.07 -9.45 2.58
C ARG A 40 -0.54 -10.10 1.29
N GLU A 41 -1.04 -9.29 0.35
CA GLU A 41 -1.51 -9.72 -0.97
C GLU A 41 -0.41 -10.44 -1.76
N GLN A 42 0.81 -9.89 -1.78
CA GLN A 42 1.92 -10.55 -2.46
C GLN A 42 2.26 -11.93 -1.88
N ARG A 43 2.07 -12.14 -0.56
CA ARG A 43 2.28 -13.46 0.06
C ARG A 43 1.18 -14.43 -0.35
N PHE A 44 -0.07 -13.98 -0.37
CA PHE A 44 -1.22 -14.79 -0.74
C PHE A 44 -1.20 -15.20 -2.22
N LEU A 45 -0.87 -14.27 -3.12
CA LEU A 45 -0.72 -14.54 -4.56
C LEU A 45 0.40 -15.55 -4.86
N ARG A 46 1.51 -15.52 -4.11
CA ARG A 46 2.57 -16.53 -4.24
C ARG A 46 2.09 -17.92 -3.84
N GLN A 47 1.29 -18.04 -2.78
CA GLN A 47 0.72 -19.31 -2.34
C GLN A 47 -0.30 -19.86 -3.34
N LEU A 48 -1.17 -19.00 -3.90
CA LEU A 48 -2.14 -19.36 -4.93
C LEU A 48 -1.47 -19.90 -6.21
N ARG A 49 -0.43 -19.22 -6.71
CA ARG A 49 0.31 -19.69 -7.90
C ARG A 49 0.90 -21.09 -7.73
N GLY A 50 1.38 -21.41 -6.53
CA GLY A 50 1.91 -22.75 -6.22
C GLY A 50 0.83 -23.83 -6.09
N GLN A 51 -0.42 -23.47 -5.78
CA GLN A 51 -1.55 -24.40 -5.76
C GLN A 51 -2.10 -24.65 -7.16
N ILE A 52 -2.25 -23.61 -7.98
CA ILE A 52 -2.71 -23.75 -9.38
C ILE A 52 -1.76 -24.65 -10.16
N ARG A 53 -0.43 -24.48 -10.03
CA ARG A 53 0.54 -25.35 -10.73
C ARG A 53 0.39 -26.82 -10.34
N ARG A 54 0.13 -27.12 -9.06
CA ARG A 54 -0.05 -28.50 -8.58
C ARG A 54 -1.38 -29.10 -9.04
N ASN A 55 -2.46 -28.33 -9.03
CA ASN A 55 -3.77 -28.81 -9.45
C ASN A 55 -3.88 -28.98 -10.98
N SER A 56 -3.25 -28.08 -11.76
CA SER A 56 -3.19 -28.20 -13.22
C SER A 56 -2.25 -29.31 -13.69
N GLY A 57 -1.20 -29.63 -12.93
CA GLY A 57 -0.32 -30.77 -13.22
C GLY A 57 -0.90 -32.13 -12.82
N ALA A 58 -1.85 -32.17 -11.89
CA ALA A 58 -2.55 -33.38 -11.49
C ALA A 58 -3.72 -33.73 -12.44
N ALA A 59 -4.12 -32.82 -13.31
CA ALA A 59 -5.25 -32.98 -14.23
C ALA A 59 -4.80 -33.09 -15.71
N ALA A 60 -3.87 -34.00 -16.03
CA ALA A 60 -3.76 -34.61 -17.36
C ALA A 60 -2.70 -35.73 -17.39
N PRO A 61 -2.90 -36.84 -18.11
CA PRO A 61 -4.15 -37.40 -18.64
C PRO A 61 -4.45 -38.78 -18.03
N VAL A 62 -5.74 -39.06 -17.80
CA VAL A 62 -6.21 -40.45 -17.79
C VAL A 62 -5.88 -41.00 -19.17
N ARG A 63 -4.81 -41.79 -19.21
CA ARG A 63 -4.42 -42.60 -20.34
C ARG A 63 -5.48 -43.71 -20.42
N GLU A 64 -6.57 -43.43 -21.11
CA GLU A 64 -7.52 -44.47 -21.48
C GLU A 64 -6.86 -45.22 -22.64
N GLU A 65 -6.21 -46.30 -22.26
CA GLU A 65 -5.48 -47.23 -23.11
C GLU A 65 -6.46 -47.96 -24.05
N SER A 66 -6.11 -47.89 -25.34
CA SER A 66 -6.41 -48.76 -26.50
C SER A 66 -7.30 -49.99 -26.31
#